data_AF-T4VQR5-F1
#
_entry.id   AF-T4VQR5-F1
#
_cell.length_a   1.000
_cell.length_b   1.000
_cell.length_c   1.000
_cell.angle_alpha   90.00
_cell.angle_beta   90.00
_cell.angle_gamma   90.00
#
_symmetry.space_group_name_H-M   'P 1'
#
loop_
_entity.id
_entity.type
_entity.pdbx_description
1 polymer ?
#
loop_
_entity_poly.entity_id
_entity_poly.type
_entity_poly.pdbx_seq_one_letter_code
_entity_poly.pdbx_strand_id
1 'polypeptide(L)'
;MIKPSINEVLNQIDNRYYLVVTVAKRSRELIDGATPYVPTTKHQEIKPVTLATQEVADRKISFRKLTEEEIEIEEAKHLLAQTQNIIEE
;
A
#
# COMPACT_ATOMS: atom_id res chain seq x y z
N MET A 1 -10.92 -3.75 -20.92
CA MET A 1 -10.83 -4.86 -19.94
C MET A 1 -9.72 -4.50 -18.98
N ILE A 2 -10.00 -4.45 -17.66
CA ILE A 2 -8.98 -4.16 -16.65
C ILE A 2 -8.02 -5.35 -16.63
N LYS A 3 -6.73 -5.09 -16.84
CA LYS A 3 -5.64 -6.05 -16.62
C LYS A 3 -4.93 -5.62 -15.34
N PRO A 4 -4.60 -6.56 -14.43
CA PRO A 4 -4.86 -8.00 -14.47
C PRO A 4 -6.31 -8.37 -14.12
N SER A 5 -6.71 -9.61 -14.40
CA SER A 5 -8.03 -10.14 -14.03
C SER A 5 -8.11 -10.35 -12.52
N ILE A 6 -9.32 -10.21 -11.95
CA ILE A 6 -9.51 -10.35 -10.49
C ILE A 6 -9.05 -11.71 -9.97
N ASN A 7 -9.19 -12.77 -10.77
CA ASN A 7 -8.79 -14.13 -10.39
C ASN A 7 -7.27 -14.27 -10.26
N GLU A 8 -6.49 -13.58 -11.10
CA GLU A 8 -5.02 -13.58 -11.01
C GLU A 8 -4.55 -12.89 -9.73
N VAL A 9 -5.25 -11.84 -9.31
CA VAL A 9 -4.94 -11.07 -8.09
C VAL A 9 -5.35 -11.85 -6.83
N LEU A 10 -6.50 -12.54 -6.87
CA LEU A 10 -6.99 -13.34 -5.74
C LEU A 10 -6.10 -14.53 -5.40
N ASN A 11 -5.33 -15.05 -6.35
CA ASN A 11 -4.34 -16.09 -6.08
C ASN A 11 -3.15 -15.59 -5.24
N GLN A 12 -3.03 -14.27 -5.00
CA GLN A 12 -1.93 -13.70 -4.22
C GLN A 12 -2.32 -13.32 -2.79
N ILE A 13 -3.60 -12.99 -2.56
CA ILE A 13 -4.12 -12.63 -1.24
C ILE A 13 -5.41 -13.41 -1.01
N ASP A 14 -5.36 -14.38 -0.11
CA ASP A 14 -6.45 -15.33 0.16
C ASP A 14 -7.76 -14.67 0.64
N ASN A 15 -7.65 -13.47 1.23
CA ASN A 15 -8.80 -12.72 1.73
C ASN A 15 -9.10 -11.50 0.86
N ARG A 16 -10.31 -11.49 0.27
CA ARG A 16 -10.81 -10.40 -0.59
C ARG A 16 -10.80 -9.04 0.09
N TYR A 17 -11.12 -8.97 1.39
CA TYR A 17 -11.13 -7.72 2.14
C TYR A 17 -9.72 -7.18 2.34
N TYR A 18 -8.75 -8.07 2.63
CA TYR A 18 -7.36 -7.67 2.73
C TYR A 18 -6.80 -7.19 1.39
N LEU A 19 -7.17 -7.85 0.29
CA LEU A 19 -6.81 -7.37 -1.04
C LEU A 19 -7.30 -5.94 -1.29
N VAL A 20 -8.57 -5.65 -1.02
CA VAL A 20 -9.15 -4.32 -1.21
C VAL A 20 -8.42 -3.27 -0.36
N VAL A 21 -8.16 -3.57 0.91
CA VAL A 21 -7.47 -2.65 1.82
C VAL A 21 -6.03 -2.42 1.39
N THR A 22 -5.30 -3.47 1.00
CA THR A 22 -3.91 -3.36 0.53
C THR A 22 -3.81 -2.51 -0.74
N VAL A 23 -4.69 -2.76 -1.72
CA VAL A 23 -4.74 -1.95 -2.95
C VAL A 23 -5.09 -0.50 -2.63
N ALA A 24 -6.06 -0.24 -1.75
CA ALA A 24 -6.46 1.11 -1.36
C ALA A 24 -5.34 1.88 -0.66
N LYS A 25 -4.67 1.26 0.32
CA LYS A 25 -3.52 1.85 1.03
C LYS A 25 -2.41 2.19 0.04
N ARG A 26 -2.02 1.24 -0.80
CA ARG A 26 -0.98 1.46 -1.80
C ARG A 26 -1.36 2.56 -2.80
N SER A 27 -2.61 2.59 -3.24
CA SER A 27 -3.08 3.64 -4.15
C SER A 27 -2.90 5.03 -3.55
N ARG A 28 -3.10 5.18 -2.23
CA ARG A 28 -2.85 6.45 -1.53
C ARG A 28 -1.36 6.81 -1.54
N GLU A 29 -0.48 5.86 -1.21
CA GLU A 29 0.98 6.09 -1.27
C GLU A 29 1.42 6.58 -2.65
N LEU A 30 0.89 5.97 -3.73
CA LEU A 30 1.18 6.37 -5.10
C LEU A 30 0.68 7.79 -5.42
N ILE A 31 -0.44 8.21 -4.84
CA ILE A 31 -0.95 9.58 -4.96
C ILE A 31 -0.05 10.56 -4.20
N ASP A 32 0.46 10.14 -3.05
CA ASP A 32 1.36 10.94 -2.20
C ASP A 32 2.80 11.01 -2.78
N GLY A 33 3.04 10.39 -3.93
CA GLY A 33 4.30 10.48 -4.68
C GLY A 33 5.26 9.31 -4.48
N ALA A 34 4.80 8.19 -3.89
CA ALA A 34 5.63 7.00 -3.74
C ALA A 34 6.04 6.43 -5.10
N THR A 35 7.28 5.94 -5.19
CA THR A 35 7.81 5.33 -6.40
C THR A 35 7.06 4.04 -6.72
N PRO A 36 6.54 3.87 -7.95
CA PRO A 36 5.97 2.61 -8.40
C PRO A 36 7.00 1.49 -8.47
N TYR A 37 6.61 0.26 -8.11
CA TYR A 37 7.43 -0.94 -8.22
C TYR A 37 7.34 -1.63 -9.58
N VAL A 38 6.35 -1.24 -10.39
CA VAL A 38 6.19 -1.70 -11.77
C VAL A 38 6.59 -0.57 -12.72
N PRO A 39 7.26 -0.89 -13.84
CA PRO A 39 7.72 0.12 -14.78
C PRO A 39 6.53 0.85 -15.40
N THR A 40 6.46 2.15 -15.14
CA THR A 40 5.49 3.06 -15.76
C THR A 40 6.15 3.75 -16.94
N THR A 41 5.61 3.54 -18.14
CA THR A 41 6.09 4.29 -19.31
C THR A 41 5.61 5.73 -19.17
N LYS A 42 6.48 6.73 -19.42
CA LYS A 42 6.17 8.16 -19.28
C LYS A 42 4.92 8.65 -20.05
N HIS A 43 4.41 7.87 -20.98
CA HIS A 43 3.25 8.18 -21.83
C HIS A 43 1.96 7.47 -21.41
N GLN A 44 1.96 6.70 -20.32
CA GLN A 44 0.76 6.04 -19.81
C GLN A 44 0.33 6.70 -18.50
N GLU A 45 -0.74 7.48 -18.54
CA GLU A 45 -1.51 7.83 -17.34
C GLU A 45 -2.20 6.58 -16.81
N ILE A 46 -1.50 5.85 -15.94
CA ILE A 46 -2.07 4.70 -15.24
C ILE A 46 -2.68 5.22 -13.95
N LYS A 47 -3.98 4.95 -13.75
CA LYS A 47 -4.66 5.29 -12.49
C LYS A 47 -3.94 4.60 -11.31
N PRO A 48 -3.74 5.27 -10.17
CA PRO A 48 -3.05 4.70 -9.01
C PRO A 48 -3.59 3.32 -8.58
N VAL A 49 -4.92 3.15 -8.61
CA VAL A 49 -5.58 1.87 -8.29
C VAL A 49 -5.19 0.75 -9.25
N THR A 50 -5.09 1.04 -10.54
CA THR A 50 -4.66 0.07 -11.55
C THR A 50 -3.20 -0.33 -11.33
N LEU A 51 -2.36 0.64 -11.01
CA LEU A 51 -0.94 0.42 -10.72
C LEU A 51 -0.75 -0.43 -9.47
N ALA A 52 -1.42 -0.10 -8.37
CA ALA A 52 -1.40 -0.88 -7.13
C ALA A 52 -1.92 -2.31 -7.35
N THR A 53 -2.96 -2.49 -8.17
CA THR A 53 -3.48 -3.82 -8.51
C THR A 53 -2.44 -4.64 -9.29
N GLN A 54 -1.72 -4.01 -10.21
CA GLN A 54 -0.63 -4.66 -10.94
C GLN A 54 0.54 -5.02 -10.01
N GLU A 55 0.93 -4.13 -9.10
CA GLU A 55 1.99 -4.40 -8.12
C GLU A 55 1.65 -5.60 -7.22
N VAL A 56 0.39 -5.76 -6.82
CA VAL A 56 -0.07 -6.94 -6.06
C VAL A 56 -0.04 -8.20 -6.93
N ALA A 57 -0.50 -8.12 -8.18
CA ALA A 57 -0.46 -9.25 -9.10
C ALA A 57 0.97 -9.73 -9.40
N ASP A 58 1.91 -8.80 -9.53
CA ASP A 58 3.34 -9.05 -9.77
C ASP A 58 4.11 -9.43 -8.49
N ARG A 59 3.40 -9.64 -7.35
CA ARG A 59 3.97 -9.97 -6.04
C ARG A 59 5.01 -8.96 -5.52
N LYS A 60 4.92 -7.70 -5.96
CA LYS A 60 5.73 -6.60 -5.41
C LYS A 60 5.21 -6.13 -4.07
N ILE A 61 3.92 -6.35 -3.82
CA ILE A 61 3.23 -5.96 -2.60
C ILE A 61 2.45 -7.16 -2.07
N SER A 62 2.53 -7.37 -0.76
CA SER A 62 1.78 -8.39 -0.03
C SER A 62 1.12 -7.79 1.21
N PHE A 63 0.27 -8.59 1.84
CA PHE A 63 -0.38 -8.25 3.10
C PHE A 63 0.15 -9.14 4.21
N ARG A 64 0.46 -8.55 5.36
CA ARG A 64 0.61 -9.26 6.63
C ARG A 64 0.06 -8.43 7.78
N LYS A 65 -0.31 -9.10 8.87
CA LYS A 65 -0.57 -8.42 10.14
C LYS A 65 0.75 -8.04 10.79
N LEU A 66 0.76 -6.91 11.51
CA LEU A 66 1.87 -6.55 12.36
C LEU A 66 1.90 -7.47 13.59
N THR A 67 3.08 -7.67 14.15
CA THR A 67 3.23 -8.27 15.48
C THR A 67 2.90 -7.25 16.56
N GLU A 68 2.62 -7.72 17.78
CA GLU A 68 2.34 -6.84 18.92
C GLU A 68 3.50 -5.86 19.16
N GLU A 69 4.74 -6.36 19.11
CA GLU A 69 5.95 -5.56 19.26
C GLU A 69 6.06 -4.45 18.20
N GLU A 70 5.69 -4.72 16.94
CA GLU A 70 5.69 -3.71 15.88
C GLU A 70 4.63 -2.64 16.12
N ILE A 71 3.46 -3.03 16.65
CA ILE A 71 2.38 -2.10 17.00
C ILE A 71 2.84 -1.17 18.13
N GLU A 72 3.39 -1.73 19.22
CA GLU A 72 3.90 -0.96 20.36
C GLU A 72 4.97 0.06 19.93
N ILE A 73 5.89 -0.34 19.03
CA ILE A 73 6.93 0.55 18.51
C ILE A 73 6.33 1.70 17.69
N GLU A 74 5.37 1.43 16.80
CA GLU A 74 4.75 2.47 15.98
C GLU A 74 3.89 3.43 16.83
N GLU A 75 3.19 2.93 17.84
CA GLU A 75 2.45 3.76 18.80
C GLU A 75 3.39 4.66 19.61
N ALA A 76 4.51 4.13 20.10
CA ALA A 76 5.51 4.90 20.80
C ALA A 76 6.12 6.01 19.91
N LYS A 77 6.44 5.72 18.65
CA LYS A 77 6.91 6.73 17.68
C LYS A 77 5.88 7.85 17.48
N HIS A 78 4.60 7.48 17.37
CA HIS A 78 3.53 8.44 17.18
C HIS A 78 3.37 9.36 18.40
N LEU A 79 3.43 8.81 19.62
CA LEU A 79 3.41 9.58 20.87
C LEU A 79 4.60 10.56 20.94
N LEU A 80 5.80 10.11 20.56
CA LEU A 80 6.98 10.97 20.53
C LEU A 80 6.82 12.12 19.52
N ALA A 81 6.32 11.84 18.32
CA ALA A 81 6.07 12.87 17.30
C ALA A 81 5.03 13.91 17.77
N GLN A 82 3.96 13.47 18.44
CA GLN A 82 2.98 14.38 19.04
C GLN A 82 3.60 15.24 20.14
N THR A 83 4.41 14.64 21.02
CA THR A 83 5.07 15.35 22.12
C THR A 83 6.05 16.39 21.59
N GLN A 84 6.82 16.06 20.55
CA GLN A 84 7.77 16.98 19.93
C GLN A 84 7.07 18.21 19.35
N ASN A 85 5.95 18.01 18.65
CA ASN A 85 5.18 19.12 18.08
C ASN A 85 4.62 20.08 19.16
N ILE A 86 4.27 19.55 20.35
CA ILE A 86 3.79 20.37 21.48
C ILE A 86 4.93 21.19 22.12
N ILE A 87 6.14 20.65 22.13
CA ILE A 87 7.32 21.34 22.70
C ILE A 87 7.84 22.43 21.74
N GLU A 88 7.63 22.25 20.44
CA GLU A 88 8.04 23.19 19.40
C GLU A 88 7.04 24.36 19.18
N GLU A 89 5.82 24.27 19.73
CA GLU A 89 4.82 25.37 19.81
C GLU A 89 5.00 26.25 21.06
#